data_AF-A0A819DW49-F1
#
_entry.id   AF-A0A819DW49-F1
#
_cell.length_a   1.000
_cell.length_b   1.000
_cell.length_c   1.000
_cell.angle_alpha   90.00
_cell.angle_beta   90.00
_cell.angle_gamma   90.00
#
_symmetry.space_group_name_H-M   'P 1'
#
loop_
_entity.id
_entity.type
_entity.pdbx_description
1 polymer ?
#
loop_
_entity_poly.entity_id
_entity_poly.type
_entity_poly.pdbx_seq_one_letter_code
_entity_poly.pdbx_strand_id
1 'polypeptide(L)'
;MTETTIANATVVPITPIRTPVVRLNVDQQCPIQYVTVYNDRAEVTRILRHHFDAEGTYDLVLDGFSTFVDETSLHVSGGTGKSCTILEVSYQTRHEDVTPPSDLTSLEHLQSQLENVQTDIEKHKRELARLAKQRVWLDGRSTKLMNQDGPYASSDLENMQQFLDFYHKTLLKLDDETAHEEDEVKKLNDRQDALKAQIYQHGATAQASRQKTCREMTIAVHVASDKIDVALEISYLISNCSWSASYDVRVSSVEANRQRTQLTYYGIIVNKSQENWHNTNFSLSTATPSLGGTPPKLNTLKVDYYKPPITYYSPTLASRTLSCNDYDRVNREMKSESLPKKRSKGAFRSFRGKSSLAYDPTIEDEDDESAETKVNVLTSKTEASMSSSSFVIPRRSTIDSDVSILSSDRECLYIVYLS
;
A
#
# COMPACT_ATOMS: atom_id res chain seq x y z
N MET A 1 57.74 50.34 -38.55
CA MET A 1 57.37 49.60 -37.32
C MET A 1 55.96 50.01 -36.98
N THR A 2 55.00 49.15 -37.28
CA THR A 2 53.56 49.37 -37.07
C THR A 2 53.14 48.56 -35.86
N GLU A 3 52.91 49.22 -34.73
CA GLU A 3 52.36 48.59 -33.53
C GLU A 3 50.85 48.39 -33.70
N THR A 4 50.42 47.16 -33.43
CA THR A 4 49.05 46.69 -33.54
C THR A 4 48.43 46.70 -32.14
N THR A 5 47.46 47.59 -31.91
CA THR A 5 46.71 47.66 -30.65
C THR A 5 45.62 46.59 -30.63
N ILE A 6 45.74 45.62 -29.72
CA ILE A 6 44.76 44.56 -29.49
C ILE A 6 43.69 45.11 -28.52
N ALA A 7 42.43 45.15 -28.96
CA ALA A 7 41.30 45.53 -28.12
C ALA A 7 40.93 44.37 -27.18
N ASN A 8 40.99 44.63 -25.87
CA ASN A 8 40.57 43.70 -24.83
C ASN A 8 39.04 43.51 -24.85
N ALA A 9 38.60 42.26 -25.04
CA ALA A 9 37.20 41.87 -24.94
C ALA A 9 36.73 41.96 -23.48
N THR A 10 35.72 42.80 -23.23
CA THR A 10 35.04 42.92 -21.94
C THR A 10 34.18 41.68 -21.72
N VAL A 11 34.57 40.82 -20.78
CA VAL A 11 33.75 39.69 -20.33
C VAL A 11 32.61 40.25 -19.49
N VAL A 12 31.38 40.21 -20.02
CA VAL A 12 30.17 40.54 -19.27
C VAL A 12 29.90 39.41 -18.27
N PRO A 13 29.76 39.70 -16.96
CA PRO A 13 29.47 38.67 -15.97
C PRO A 13 28.02 38.16 -16.16
N ILE A 14 27.90 36.87 -16.42
CA ILE A 14 26.62 36.15 -16.48
C ILE A 14 26.04 36.17 -15.06
N THR A 15 25.08 37.07 -14.82
CA THR A 15 24.31 37.09 -13.58
C THR A 15 23.36 35.89 -13.63
N PRO A 16 23.32 35.00 -12.62
CA PRO A 16 22.38 33.89 -12.63
C PRO A 16 20.97 34.47 -12.59
N ILE A 17 20.20 34.21 -13.65
CA ILE A 17 18.78 34.54 -13.73
C ILE A 17 18.10 33.75 -12.62
N ARG A 18 17.78 34.40 -11.49
CA ARG A 18 16.93 33.79 -10.46
C ARG A 18 15.52 33.73 -11.05
N THR A 19 15.06 32.53 -11.37
CA THR A 19 13.66 32.30 -11.72
C THR A 19 12.80 32.63 -10.48
N PRO A 20 11.81 33.53 -10.59
CA PRO A 20 10.85 33.74 -9.51
C PRO A 20 10.11 32.45 -9.19
N VAL A 21 10.19 32.02 -7.92
CA VAL A 21 9.49 30.85 -7.39
C VAL A 21 8.21 31.31 -6.69
N VAL A 22 7.06 30.83 -7.16
CA VAL A 22 5.75 31.09 -6.55
C VAL A 22 5.30 29.81 -5.86
N ARG A 23 5.20 29.83 -4.52
CA ARG A 23 4.69 28.71 -3.73
C ARG A 23 3.18 28.86 -3.52
N LEU A 24 2.45 27.82 -3.83
CA LEU A 24 1.00 27.77 -3.84
C LEU A 24 0.52 26.53 -3.08
N ASN A 25 -0.52 26.69 -2.27
CA ASN A 25 -1.14 25.57 -1.56
C ASN A 25 -2.34 25.04 -2.36
N VAL A 26 -2.34 23.74 -2.64
CA VAL A 26 -3.32 23.12 -3.54
C VAL A 26 -4.75 23.20 -2.97
N ASP A 27 -4.94 23.10 -1.65
CA ASP A 27 -6.28 23.14 -1.04
C ASP A 27 -6.93 24.53 -1.08
N GLN A 28 -6.13 25.59 -1.08
CA GLN A 28 -6.64 26.97 -1.05
C GLN A 28 -6.74 27.59 -2.44
N GLN A 29 -5.81 27.26 -3.33
CA GLN A 29 -5.63 27.97 -4.61
C GLN A 29 -5.96 27.11 -5.83
N CYS A 30 -6.11 25.79 -5.65
CA CYS A 30 -6.43 24.84 -6.71
C CYS A 30 -7.66 24.00 -6.33
N PRO A 31 -8.88 24.57 -6.42
CA PRO A 31 -10.09 23.81 -6.16
C PRO A 31 -10.22 22.63 -7.14
N ILE A 32 -10.76 21.53 -6.64
CA ILE A 32 -11.12 20.38 -7.46
C ILE A 32 -12.37 20.74 -8.26
N GLN A 33 -12.35 20.51 -9.57
CA GLN A 33 -13.48 20.85 -10.44
C GLN A 33 -14.20 19.61 -10.93
N TYR A 34 -13.45 18.60 -11.37
CA TYR A 34 -13.98 17.35 -11.90
C TYR A 34 -13.32 16.15 -11.23
N VAL A 35 -14.11 15.14 -10.92
CA VAL A 35 -13.64 13.88 -10.35
C VAL A 35 -14.30 12.72 -11.11
N THR A 36 -13.50 11.94 -11.83
CA THR A 36 -13.94 10.70 -12.45
C THR A 36 -13.57 9.54 -11.54
N VAL A 37 -14.55 8.94 -10.88
CA VAL A 37 -14.31 7.82 -9.96
C VAL A 37 -14.40 6.51 -10.73
N TYR A 38 -13.38 5.67 -10.58
CA TYR A 38 -13.33 4.29 -11.06
C TYR A 38 -13.54 3.31 -9.91
N ASN A 39 -13.61 2.02 -10.20
CA ASN A 39 -13.84 1.00 -9.17
C ASN A 39 -12.70 0.90 -8.12
N ASP A 40 -11.47 1.28 -8.46
CA ASP A 40 -10.28 1.14 -7.60
C ASP A 40 -9.51 2.45 -7.33
N ARG A 41 -9.82 3.53 -8.05
CA ARG A 41 -9.13 4.82 -8.02
C ARG A 41 -10.05 5.94 -8.50
N ALA A 42 -9.58 7.18 -8.44
CA ALA A 42 -10.25 8.30 -9.08
C ALA A 42 -9.24 9.14 -9.85
N GLU A 43 -9.67 9.71 -10.96
CA GLU A 43 -8.99 10.78 -11.67
C GLU A 43 -9.55 12.10 -11.20
N VAL A 44 -8.67 12.95 -10.66
CA VAL A 44 -9.02 14.25 -10.09
C VAL A 44 -8.41 15.33 -10.96
N THR A 45 -9.24 16.27 -11.36
CA THR A 45 -8.85 17.43 -12.16
C THR A 45 -9.04 18.71 -11.35
N ARG A 46 -7.94 19.41 -11.09
CA ARG A 46 -7.89 20.71 -10.42
C ARG A 46 -7.60 21.82 -11.42
N ILE A 47 -8.18 23.00 -11.19
CA ILE A 47 -7.91 24.18 -12.02
C ILE A 47 -7.15 25.21 -11.17
N LEU A 48 -5.92 25.49 -11.55
CA LEU A 48 -5.10 26.56 -10.98
C LEU A 48 -5.27 27.82 -11.83
N ARG A 49 -5.70 28.93 -11.23
CA ARG A 49 -5.75 30.24 -11.88
C ARG A 49 -4.73 31.16 -11.22
N HIS A 50 -3.79 31.67 -12.00
CA HIS A 50 -2.74 32.58 -11.51
C HIS A 50 -2.56 33.77 -12.45
N HIS A 51 -2.44 34.96 -11.87
CA HIS A 51 -2.16 36.20 -12.59
C HIS A 51 -0.67 36.48 -12.58
N PHE A 52 -0.08 36.67 -13.76
CA PHE A 52 1.34 37.01 -13.93
C PHE A 52 1.50 38.48 -14.30
N ASP A 53 2.23 39.24 -13.48
CA ASP A 53 2.44 40.68 -13.69
C ASP A 53 3.47 41.00 -14.79
N ALA A 54 4.49 40.16 -14.97
CA ALA A 54 5.61 40.39 -15.88
C ALA A 54 5.89 39.19 -16.79
N GLU A 55 6.58 39.45 -17.90
CA GLU A 55 7.11 38.40 -18.78
C GLU A 55 8.33 37.73 -18.15
N GLY A 56 8.52 36.44 -18.44
CA GLY A 56 9.66 35.66 -17.95
C GLY A 56 9.33 34.22 -17.62
N THR A 57 10.32 33.52 -17.08
CA THR A 57 10.18 32.14 -16.61
C THR A 57 9.87 32.12 -15.12
N TYR A 58 8.80 31.42 -14.74
CA TYR A 58 8.33 31.27 -13.36
C TYR A 58 8.31 29.80 -12.97
N ASP A 59 8.70 29.52 -11.73
CA ASP A 59 8.59 28.18 -11.14
C ASP A 59 7.41 28.18 -10.17
N LEU A 60 6.31 27.52 -10.53
CA LEU A 60 5.15 27.35 -9.67
C LEU A 60 5.30 26.07 -8.84
N VAL A 61 5.45 26.22 -7.53
CA VAL A 61 5.58 25.09 -6.59
C VAL A 61 4.25 24.89 -5.88
N LEU A 62 3.62 23.75 -6.11
CA LEU A 62 2.33 23.36 -5.55
C LEU A 62 2.54 22.35 -4.41
N ASP A 63 2.17 22.77 -3.21
CA ASP A 63 2.32 22.02 -1.96
C ASP A 63 0.94 21.57 -1.43
N GLY A 64 0.85 20.36 -0.89
CA GLY A 64 -0.36 19.87 -0.20
C GLY A 64 -1.10 18.73 -0.89
N PHE A 65 -0.49 18.05 -1.87
CA PHE A 65 -1.08 16.84 -2.44
C PHE A 65 -1.15 15.69 -1.43
N SER A 66 -2.16 14.84 -1.58
CA SER A 66 -2.30 13.64 -0.75
C SER A 66 -1.18 12.62 -1.00
N THR A 67 -0.89 11.83 0.03
CA THR A 67 0.06 10.70 -0.03
C THR A 67 -0.40 9.56 -0.92
N PHE A 68 -1.67 9.54 -1.34
CA PHE A 68 -2.27 8.48 -2.14
C PHE A 68 -2.29 8.76 -3.64
N VAL A 69 -1.74 9.90 -4.07
CA VAL A 69 -1.60 10.26 -5.50
C VAL A 69 -0.63 9.28 -6.19
N ASP A 70 -0.79 9.04 -7.47
CA ASP A 70 0.19 8.30 -8.28
C ASP A 70 1.15 9.30 -8.95
N GLU A 71 2.44 9.20 -8.63
CA GLU A 71 3.50 10.11 -9.10
C GLU A 71 3.63 10.11 -10.63
N THR A 72 3.32 8.98 -11.27
CA THR A 72 3.47 8.79 -12.72
C THR A 72 2.26 9.26 -13.53
N SER A 73 1.13 9.49 -12.85
CA SER A 73 -0.16 9.83 -13.49
C SER A 73 -0.37 11.33 -13.68
N LEU A 74 0.51 12.15 -13.11
CA LEU A 74 0.28 13.57 -12.98
C LEU A 74 0.55 14.28 -14.31
N HIS A 75 -0.47 14.93 -14.83
CA HIS A 75 -0.43 15.64 -16.09
C HIS A 75 -0.91 17.09 -15.89
N VAL A 76 -0.19 18.03 -16.49
CA VAL A 76 -0.60 19.43 -16.55
C VAL A 76 -0.90 19.78 -17.98
N SER A 77 -2.09 20.32 -18.18
CA SER A 77 -2.52 20.89 -19.45
C SER A 77 -3.00 22.32 -19.23
N GLY A 78 -3.25 23.04 -20.32
CA GLY A 78 -3.69 24.43 -20.26
C GLY A 78 -2.60 25.42 -20.62
N GLY A 79 -2.86 26.69 -20.31
CA GLY A 79 -2.13 27.83 -20.85
C GLY A 79 -2.98 28.63 -21.84
N THR A 80 -2.89 29.96 -21.75
CA THR A 80 -3.62 30.90 -22.60
C THR A 80 -2.95 30.99 -23.99
N GLY A 81 -2.90 29.88 -24.74
CA GLY A 81 -2.32 29.85 -26.09
C GLY A 81 -0.85 30.33 -26.14
N LYS A 82 -0.52 31.17 -27.14
CA LYS A 82 0.85 31.64 -27.44
C LYS A 82 1.54 32.44 -26.32
N SER A 83 0.83 32.85 -25.27
CA SER A 83 1.39 33.68 -24.21
C SER A 83 1.96 32.92 -23.02
N CYS A 84 1.68 31.62 -22.88
CA CYS A 84 2.11 30.82 -21.74
C CYS A 84 2.47 29.40 -22.20
N THR A 85 3.75 29.02 -22.07
CA THR A 85 4.25 27.69 -22.46
C THR A 85 4.77 26.96 -21.24
N ILE A 86 4.30 25.73 -21.04
CA ILE A 86 4.81 24.83 -19.99
C ILE A 86 6.16 24.28 -20.46
N LEU A 87 7.21 24.50 -19.68
CA LEU A 87 8.56 24.02 -19.98
C LEU A 87 8.79 22.64 -19.37
N GLU A 88 8.55 22.52 -18.07
CA GLU A 88 8.84 21.32 -17.31
C GLU A 88 7.81 21.13 -16.20
N VAL A 89 7.46 19.87 -15.94
CA VAL A 89 6.69 19.46 -14.76
C VAL A 89 7.52 18.44 -14.02
N SER A 90 7.89 18.77 -12.80
CA SER A 90 8.62 17.86 -11.91
C SER A 90 7.81 17.59 -10.64
N TYR A 91 7.93 16.37 -10.14
CA TYR A 91 7.23 15.91 -8.94
C TYR A 91 8.24 15.38 -7.95
N GLN A 92 8.16 15.82 -6.70
CA GLN A 92 9.06 15.41 -5.64
C GLN A 92 8.27 15.03 -4.39
N THR A 93 8.66 13.91 -3.80
CA THR A 93 8.12 13.46 -2.52
C THR A 93 9.08 13.93 -1.42
N ARG A 94 8.60 14.83 -0.55
CA ARG A 94 9.32 15.33 0.61
C ARG A 94 8.79 14.66 1.88
N HIS A 95 9.70 14.07 2.65
CA HIS A 95 9.36 13.59 3.99
C HIS A 95 9.60 14.72 4.99
N GLU A 96 8.53 15.29 5.55
CA GLU A 96 8.64 16.19 6.69
C GLU A 96 8.48 15.38 7.98
N ASP A 97 9.48 15.47 8.84
CA ASP A 97 9.39 15.01 10.22
C ASP A 97 8.52 16.00 11.00
N VAL A 98 7.20 15.87 10.88
CA VAL A 98 6.27 16.61 11.72
C VAL A 98 6.26 15.93 13.07
N THR A 99 7.03 16.45 14.02
CA THR A 99 6.77 16.21 15.46
C THR A 99 5.66 17.15 15.89
N PRO A 100 4.40 16.69 16.04
CA PRO A 100 3.38 17.52 16.66
C PRO A 100 3.80 17.85 18.11
N PRO A 101 3.85 19.14 18.51
CA PRO A 101 4.37 19.54 19.81
C PRO A 101 3.51 19.10 21.01
N SER A 102 2.27 18.65 20.78
CA SER A 102 1.33 18.24 21.84
C SER A 102 1.53 16.82 22.37
N ASP A 103 2.13 15.92 21.59
CA ASP A 103 2.17 14.49 21.93
C ASP A 103 3.36 14.13 22.82
N LEU A 104 4.41 14.95 22.82
CA LEU A 104 5.63 14.71 23.61
C LEU A 104 5.36 14.76 25.12
N THR A 105 4.60 15.74 25.59
CA THR A 105 4.28 15.90 27.01
C THR A 105 3.43 14.76 27.55
N SER A 106 2.51 14.23 26.73
CA SER A 106 1.66 13.09 27.09
C SER A 106 2.47 11.79 27.15
N LEU A 107 3.40 11.59 26.22
CA LEU A 107 4.27 10.41 26.19
C LEU A 107 5.28 10.42 27.34
N GLU A 108 5.92 11.56 27.60
CA GLU A 108 6.84 11.75 28.74
C GLU A 108 6.13 11.48 30.07
N HIS A 109 4.88 11.94 30.23
CA HIS A 109 4.07 11.65 31.40
C HIS A 109 3.78 10.15 31.55
N LEU A 110 3.41 9.45 30.47
CA LEU A 110 3.19 7.99 30.48
C LEU A 110 4.48 7.22 30.83
N GLN A 111 5.63 7.66 30.33
CA GLN A 111 6.93 7.08 30.66
C GLN A 111 7.29 7.27 32.13
N SER A 112 7.07 8.47 32.68
CA SER A 112 7.27 8.75 34.10
C SER A 112 6.36 7.88 34.98
N GLN A 113 5.10 7.68 34.57
CA GLN A 113 4.20 6.77 35.29
C GLN A 113 4.67 5.32 35.28
N LEU A 114 5.21 4.86 34.15
CA LEU A 114 5.76 3.50 34.03
C LEU A 114 6.98 3.31 34.95
N GLU A 115 7.87 4.31 35.01
CA GLU A 115 9.04 4.29 35.90
C GLU A 115 8.60 4.21 37.37
N ASN A 116 7.63 5.03 37.79
CA ASN A 116 7.08 4.98 39.15
C ASN A 116 6.53 3.59 39.48
N VAL A 117 5.71 3.00 38.59
CA VAL A 117 5.16 1.64 38.80
C VAL A 117 6.26 0.59 38.86
N GLN A 118 7.34 0.72 38.08
CA GLN A 118 8.50 -0.18 38.18
C GLN A 118 9.18 -0.09 39.56
N THR A 119 9.39 1.12 40.07
CA THR A 119 9.99 1.30 41.40
C THR A 119 9.12 0.71 42.52
N ASP A 120 7.79 0.79 42.38
CA ASP A 120 6.84 0.19 43.32
C ASP A 120 6.90 -1.35 43.25
N ILE A 121 6.94 -1.94 42.06
CA ILE A 121 7.11 -3.39 41.89
C ILE A 121 8.40 -3.88 42.57
N GLU A 122 9.51 -3.16 42.38
CA GLU A 122 10.77 -3.50 43.00
C GLU A 122 10.72 -3.40 44.53
N LYS A 123 9.98 -2.44 45.07
CA LYS A 123 9.75 -2.30 46.51
C LYS A 123 9.01 -3.51 47.07
N HIS A 124 7.89 -3.90 46.48
CA HIS A 124 7.12 -5.06 46.92
C HIS A 124 7.89 -6.38 46.74
N LYS A 125 8.68 -6.53 45.67
CA LYS A 125 9.59 -7.68 45.50
C LYS A 125 10.68 -7.75 46.59
N ARG A 126 11.20 -6.61 47.04
CA ARG A 126 12.15 -6.54 48.16
C ARG A 126 11.49 -6.99 49.47
N GLU A 127 10.23 -6.62 49.70
CA GLU A 127 9.46 -7.07 50.87
C GLU A 127 9.20 -8.58 50.83
N LEU A 128 8.79 -9.14 49.69
CA LEU A 128 8.67 -10.60 49.51
C LEU A 128 9.98 -11.33 49.82
N ALA A 129 11.12 -10.81 49.34
CA ALA A 129 12.42 -11.41 49.64
C ALA A 129 12.78 -11.33 51.14
N ARG A 130 12.31 -10.29 51.86
CA ARG A 130 12.46 -10.17 53.31
C ARG A 130 11.60 -11.18 54.05
N LEU A 131 10.33 -11.33 53.69
CA LEU A 131 9.41 -12.31 54.25
C LEU A 131 9.91 -13.75 54.04
N ALA A 132 10.40 -14.06 52.84
CA ALA A 132 11.01 -15.35 52.53
C ALA A 132 12.20 -15.69 53.45
N LYS A 133 13.09 -14.71 53.71
CA LYS A 133 14.20 -14.89 54.67
C LYS A 133 13.70 -15.11 56.09
N GLN A 134 12.64 -14.42 56.51
CA GLN A 134 12.05 -14.60 57.83
C GLN A 134 11.45 -15.99 58.00
N ARG A 135 10.79 -16.52 56.96
CA ARG A 135 10.29 -17.89 56.93
C ARG A 135 11.42 -18.92 57.05
N VAL A 136 12.47 -18.80 56.24
CA VAL A 136 13.65 -19.68 56.30
C VAL A 136 14.31 -19.63 57.68
N TRP A 137 14.41 -18.45 58.29
CA TRP A 137 14.93 -18.30 59.65
C TRP A 137 14.05 -19.01 60.68
N LEU A 138 12.73 -18.88 60.57
CA LEU A 138 11.76 -19.50 61.48
C LEU A 138 11.79 -21.04 61.37
N ASP A 139 11.84 -21.57 60.15
CA ASP A 139 11.98 -23.01 59.88
C ASP A 139 13.33 -23.55 60.36
N GLY A 140 14.40 -22.80 60.13
CA GLY A 140 15.74 -23.14 60.63
C GLY A 140 15.83 -23.16 62.17
N ARG A 141 14.97 -22.40 62.87
CA ARG A 141 14.88 -22.43 64.33
C ARG A 141 14.02 -23.59 64.82
N SER A 142 12.90 -23.87 64.17
CA SER A 142 12.03 -25.02 64.46
C SER A 142 12.78 -26.35 64.32
N THR A 143 13.50 -26.54 63.22
CA THR A 143 14.32 -27.75 62.97
C THR A 143 15.41 -27.97 64.01
N LYS A 144 16.05 -26.91 64.51
CA LYS A 144 17.06 -27.01 65.58
C LYS A 144 16.48 -27.42 66.93
N LEU A 145 15.27 -26.97 67.25
CA LEU A 145 14.58 -27.35 68.48
C LEU A 145 14.07 -28.79 68.43
N MET A 146 13.61 -29.25 67.26
CA MET A 146 13.11 -30.62 67.06
C MET A 146 14.21 -31.69 67.07
N ASN A 147 15.44 -31.33 66.68
CA ASN A 147 16.60 -32.24 66.60
C ASN A 147 17.47 -32.23 67.88
N GLN A 148 16.98 -31.68 69.00
CA GLN A 148 17.75 -31.60 70.23
C GLN A 148 17.57 -32.89 71.04
N ASP A 149 18.51 -33.83 70.92
CA ASP A 149 18.50 -35.11 71.63
C ASP A 149 18.86 -34.94 73.12
N GLY A 150 17.89 -35.14 74.02
CA GLY A 150 18.11 -35.12 75.48
C GLY A 150 16.86 -35.49 76.30
N PRO A 151 17.00 -35.88 77.58
CA PRO A 151 15.85 -36.19 78.43
C PRO A 151 15.04 -34.92 78.74
N TYR A 152 13.83 -34.83 78.19
CA TYR A 152 12.93 -33.69 78.36
C TYR A 152 12.38 -33.60 79.79
N ALA A 153 12.55 -32.46 80.45
CA ALA A 153 11.85 -32.15 81.69
C ALA A 153 10.38 -31.75 81.41
N SER A 154 9.48 -31.87 82.39
CA SER A 154 8.08 -31.43 82.22
C SER A 154 7.95 -29.93 81.92
N SER A 155 8.89 -29.11 82.39
CA SER A 155 9.01 -27.69 82.02
C SER A 155 9.39 -27.47 80.56
N ASP A 156 10.06 -28.43 79.92
CA ASP A 156 10.44 -28.33 78.50
C ASP A 156 9.26 -28.58 77.58
N LEU A 157 8.30 -29.42 77.99
CA LEU A 157 7.08 -29.69 77.22
C LEU A 157 6.15 -28.47 77.15
N GLU A 158 6.01 -27.72 78.24
CA GLU A 158 5.18 -26.50 78.27
C GLU A 158 5.82 -25.36 77.46
N ASN A 159 7.15 -25.21 77.54
CA ASN A 159 7.90 -24.28 76.69
C ASN A 159 7.83 -24.66 75.19
N MET A 160 7.80 -25.97 74.88
CA MET A 160 7.64 -26.47 73.52
C MET A 160 6.23 -26.14 72.97
N GLN A 161 5.19 -26.32 73.78
CA GLN A 161 3.82 -25.99 73.39
C GLN A 161 3.67 -24.49 73.10
N GLN A 162 4.21 -23.62 73.96
CA GLN A 162 4.21 -22.16 73.73
C GLN A 162 5.00 -21.77 72.47
N PHE A 163 6.12 -22.44 72.19
CA PHE A 163 6.89 -22.22 70.96
C PHE A 163 6.11 -22.64 69.71
N LEU A 164 5.45 -23.80 69.73
CA LEU A 164 4.65 -24.29 68.60
C LEU A 164 3.47 -23.35 68.31
N ASP A 165 2.80 -22.83 69.35
CA ASP A 165 1.73 -21.85 69.20
C ASP A 165 2.26 -20.53 68.61
N PHE A 166 3.42 -20.06 69.06
CA PHE A 166 4.08 -18.87 68.51
C PHE A 166 4.51 -19.09 67.05
N TYR A 167 5.09 -20.25 66.75
CA TYR A 167 5.52 -20.64 65.40
C TYR A 167 4.33 -20.68 64.46
N HIS A 168 3.24 -21.36 64.83
CA HIS A 168 2.03 -21.44 64.02
C HIS A 168 1.41 -20.06 63.77
N LYS A 169 1.26 -19.23 64.81
CA LYS A 169 0.71 -17.87 64.67
C LYS A 169 1.57 -16.98 63.77
N THR A 170 2.90 -17.09 63.89
CA THR A 170 3.84 -16.29 63.10
C THR A 170 3.89 -16.79 61.65
N LEU A 171 3.77 -18.10 61.43
CA LEU A 171 3.71 -18.68 60.09
C LEU A 171 2.44 -18.23 59.35
N LEU A 172 1.27 -18.29 60.00
CA LEU A 172 0.02 -17.77 59.43
C LEU A 172 0.15 -16.30 59.04
N LYS A 173 0.71 -15.47 59.94
CA LYS A 173 0.94 -14.05 59.65
C LYS A 173 1.89 -13.84 58.46
N LEU A 174 2.96 -14.63 58.35
CA LEU A 174 3.88 -14.55 57.23
C LEU A 174 3.24 -15.00 55.92
N ASP A 175 2.39 -16.03 55.95
CA ASP A 175 1.65 -16.50 54.79
C ASP A 175 0.66 -15.43 54.30
N ASP A 176 -0.09 -14.80 55.21
CA ASP A 176 -1.03 -13.71 54.90
C ASP A 176 -0.29 -12.49 54.32
N GLU A 177 0.84 -12.08 54.93
CA GLU A 177 1.66 -10.96 54.44
C GLU A 177 2.28 -11.28 53.06
N THR A 178 2.72 -12.52 52.84
CA THR A 178 3.28 -12.95 51.55
C THR A 178 2.22 -12.94 50.46
N ALA A 179 1.03 -13.49 50.73
CA ALA A 179 -0.09 -13.47 49.79
C ALA A 179 -0.53 -12.04 49.44
N HIS A 180 -0.56 -11.14 50.43
CA HIS A 180 -0.87 -9.72 50.21
C HIS A 180 0.14 -9.05 49.26
N GLU A 181 1.43 -9.22 49.52
CA GLU A 181 2.50 -8.64 48.70
C GLU A 181 2.53 -9.24 47.27
N GLU A 182 2.25 -10.54 47.11
CA GLU A 182 2.12 -11.18 45.79
C GLU A 182 0.95 -10.61 44.98
N ASP A 183 -0.19 -10.37 45.62
CA ASP A 183 -1.36 -9.75 44.99
C ASP A 183 -1.07 -8.31 44.54
N GLU A 184 -0.37 -7.52 45.35
CA GLU A 184 0.03 -6.15 44.98
C GLU A 184 1.02 -6.14 43.82
N VAL A 185 2.01 -7.05 43.82
CA VAL A 185 2.93 -7.22 42.68
C VAL A 185 2.15 -7.58 41.41
N LYS A 186 1.15 -8.44 41.50
CA LYS A 186 0.31 -8.82 40.35
C LYS A 186 -0.46 -7.62 39.80
N LYS A 187 -1.15 -6.86 40.65
CA LYS A 187 -1.89 -5.64 40.25
C LYS A 187 -0.98 -4.61 39.59
N LEU A 188 0.23 -4.41 40.12
CA LEU A 188 1.19 -3.47 39.55
C LEU A 188 1.75 -3.95 38.21
N ASN A 189 1.96 -5.25 38.00
CA ASN A 189 2.34 -5.80 36.69
C ASN A 189 1.22 -5.60 35.67
N ASP A 190 -0.04 -5.86 36.03
CA ASP A 190 -1.18 -5.63 35.14
C ASP A 190 -1.26 -4.14 34.73
N ARG A 191 -1.02 -3.23 35.68
CA ARG A 191 -0.94 -1.78 35.42
C ARG A 191 0.24 -1.42 34.53
N GLN A 192 1.41 -2.03 34.75
CA GLN A 192 2.60 -1.82 33.94
C GLN A 192 2.33 -2.24 32.48
N ASP A 193 1.71 -3.39 32.27
CA ASP A 193 1.43 -3.89 30.92
C ASP A 193 0.35 -3.05 30.21
N ALA A 194 -0.65 -2.56 30.95
CA ALA A 194 -1.60 -1.58 30.43
C ALA A 194 -0.90 -0.27 29.99
N LEU A 195 0.03 0.25 30.80
CA LEU A 195 0.81 1.45 30.46
C LEU A 195 1.73 1.22 29.26
N LYS A 196 2.40 0.07 29.17
CA LYS A 196 3.20 -0.30 27.98
C LYS A 196 2.33 -0.38 26.72
N ALA A 197 1.12 -0.93 26.83
CA ALA A 197 0.19 -1.00 25.70
C ALA A 197 -0.24 0.40 25.25
N GLN A 198 -0.52 1.32 26.19
CA GLN A 198 -0.82 2.72 25.89
C GLN A 198 0.37 3.43 25.22
N ILE A 199 1.59 3.24 25.73
CA ILE A 199 2.81 3.79 25.12
C ILE A 199 3.01 3.22 23.71
N TYR A 200 2.78 1.93 23.50
CA TYR A 200 2.89 1.32 22.17
C TYR A 200 1.83 1.87 21.21
N GLN A 201 0.59 2.06 21.66
CA GLN A 201 -0.48 2.66 20.87
C GLN A 201 -0.17 4.11 20.50
N HIS A 202 0.34 4.90 21.47
CA HIS A 202 0.82 6.25 21.21
C HIS A 202 2.03 6.24 20.26
N GLY A 203 2.97 5.31 20.42
CA GLY A 203 4.15 5.18 19.57
C GLY A 203 3.81 4.76 18.13
N ALA A 204 2.87 3.84 17.93
CA ALA A 204 2.41 3.41 16.62
C ALA A 204 1.62 4.52 15.91
N THR A 205 0.77 5.24 16.64
CA THR A 205 0.03 6.40 16.12
C THR A 205 0.99 7.56 15.82
N ALA A 206 1.94 7.81 16.71
CA ALA A 206 2.97 8.82 16.52
C ALA A 206 3.89 8.49 15.34
N GLN A 207 4.34 7.25 15.17
CA GLN A 207 5.16 6.86 14.00
C GLN A 207 4.39 6.95 12.69
N ALA A 208 3.10 6.58 12.66
CA ALA A 208 2.24 6.78 11.50
C ALA A 208 2.00 8.28 11.20
N SER A 209 2.05 9.14 12.23
CA SER A 209 1.90 10.59 12.10
C SER A 209 3.22 11.37 11.94
N ARG A 210 4.39 10.76 12.26
CA ARG A 210 5.70 11.43 12.31
C ARG A 210 6.26 11.71 10.94
N GLN A 211 5.90 10.87 9.97
CA GLN A 211 6.28 11.04 8.58
C GLN A 211 5.07 11.56 7.82
N LYS A 212 4.81 12.86 7.89
CA LYS A 212 3.89 13.47 6.95
C LYS A 212 4.64 13.54 5.63
N THR A 213 4.37 12.58 4.76
CA THR A 213 4.86 12.60 3.38
C THR A 213 4.12 13.74 2.68
N CYS A 214 4.80 14.86 2.50
CA CYS A 214 4.31 16.00 1.75
C CYS A 214 4.79 15.84 0.32
N ARG A 215 3.86 15.86 -0.63
CA ARG A 215 4.24 15.76 -2.04
C ARG A 215 4.16 17.15 -2.67
N GLU A 216 5.23 17.55 -3.32
CA GLU A 216 5.39 18.85 -3.96
C GLU A 216 5.53 18.67 -5.47
N MET A 217 4.93 19.60 -6.22
CA MET A 217 4.96 19.58 -7.67
C MET A 217 5.44 20.93 -8.16
N THR A 218 6.47 20.95 -9.01
CA THR A 218 7.02 22.17 -9.59
C THR A 218 6.71 22.24 -11.08
N ILE A 219 6.04 23.30 -11.51
CA ILE A 219 5.72 23.59 -12.91
C ILE A 219 6.56 24.79 -13.33
N ALA A 220 7.52 24.57 -14.23
CA ALA A 220 8.25 25.64 -14.88
C ALA A 220 7.45 26.16 -16.07
N VAL A 221 7.11 27.45 -16.05
CA VAL A 221 6.26 28.10 -17.06
C VAL A 221 6.97 29.31 -17.64
N HIS A 222 6.95 29.45 -18.97
CA HIS A 222 7.41 30.64 -19.66
C HIS A 222 6.22 31.51 -20.08
N VAL A 223 6.17 32.73 -19.55
CA VAL A 223 5.15 33.74 -19.84
C VAL A 223 5.75 34.77 -20.81
N ALA A 224 5.12 34.89 -21.99
CA ALA A 224 5.63 35.70 -23.10
C ALA A 224 5.01 37.10 -23.21
N SER A 225 4.10 37.48 -22.29
CA SER A 225 3.48 38.81 -22.28
C SER A 225 3.08 39.20 -20.86
N ASP A 226 3.07 40.51 -20.61
CA ASP A 226 2.79 41.14 -19.32
C ASP A 226 1.29 41.13 -18.95
N LYS A 227 1.01 41.03 -17.63
CA LYS A 227 -0.34 41.10 -17.03
C LYS A 227 -1.34 40.09 -17.61
N ILE A 228 -1.00 38.80 -17.51
CA ILE A 228 -1.80 37.71 -18.07
C ILE A 228 -2.37 36.81 -16.99
N ASP A 229 -3.67 36.52 -17.12
CA ASP A 229 -4.33 35.44 -16.40
C ASP A 229 -4.10 34.11 -17.11
N VAL A 230 -3.54 33.15 -16.38
CA VAL A 230 -3.30 31.79 -16.86
C VAL A 230 -4.13 30.81 -16.05
N ALA A 231 -4.84 29.94 -16.76
CA ALA A 231 -5.50 28.77 -16.19
C ALA A 231 -4.72 27.51 -16.58
N LEU A 232 -4.28 26.76 -15.57
CA LEU A 232 -3.65 25.45 -15.72
C LEU A 232 -4.60 24.38 -15.16
N GLU A 233 -4.74 23.29 -15.90
CA GLU A 233 -5.52 22.13 -15.53
C GLU A 233 -4.57 21.01 -15.12
N ILE A 234 -4.70 20.56 -13.89
CA ILE A 234 -3.83 19.55 -13.28
C ILE A 234 -4.68 18.31 -13.07
N SER A 235 -4.37 17.24 -13.80
CA SER A 235 -5.07 15.96 -13.72
C SER A 235 -4.13 14.90 -13.14
N TYR A 236 -4.63 14.12 -12.19
CA TYR A 236 -3.86 13.05 -11.55
C TYR A 236 -4.76 11.92 -11.07
N LEU A 237 -4.18 10.73 -10.94
CA LEU A 237 -4.84 9.58 -10.33
C LEU A 237 -4.57 9.54 -8.84
N ILE A 238 -5.61 9.26 -8.06
CA ILE A 238 -5.53 9.06 -6.62
C ILE A 238 -6.10 7.69 -6.24
N SER A 239 -5.39 7.00 -5.35
CA SER A 239 -5.78 5.69 -4.83
C SER A 239 -6.66 5.81 -3.58
N ASN A 240 -7.11 4.67 -3.03
CA ASN A 240 -7.97 4.61 -1.85
C ASN A 240 -9.34 5.28 -2.02
N CYS A 241 -9.88 5.25 -3.24
CA CYS A 241 -11.24 5.63 -3.51
C CYS A 241 -11.87 4.62 -4.47
N SER A 242 -13.17 4.44 -4.32
CA SER A 242 -13.92 3.47 -5.12
C SER A 242 -15.37 3.92 -5.19
N TRP A 243 -16.10 3.45 -6.19
CA TRP A 243 -17.55 3.58 -6.23
C TRP A 243 -18.21 2.24 -6.50
N SER A 244 -19.47 2.13 -6.09
CA SER A 244 -20.33 0.97 -6.38
C SER A 244 -21.71 1.43 -6.80
N ALA A 245 -22.30 0.75 -7.77
CA ALA A 245 -23.65 1.05 -8.22
C ALA A 245 -24.68 0.44 -7.26
N SER A 246 -25.72 1.20 -6.95
CA SER A 246 -26.86 0.77 -6.16
C SER A 246 -28.17 1.18 -6.85
N TYR A 247 -29.21 0.39 -6.58
CA TYR A 247 -30.49 0.48 -7.26
C TYR A 247 -31.57 0.43 -6.18
N ASP A 248 -32.50 1.39 -6.20
CA ASP A 248 -33.72 1.35 -5.40
C ASP A 248 -34.91 1.17 -6.34
N VAL A 249 -35.58 0.03 -6.23
CA VAL A 249 -36.80 -0.29 -6.98
C VAL A 249 -37.97 -0.02 -6.05
N ARG A 250 -38.92 0.81 -6.45
CA ARG A 250 -40.16 1.05 -5.71
C ARG A 250 -41.33 0.64 -6.55
N VAL A 251 -42.14 -0.29 -6.05
CA VAL A 251 -43.39 -0.71 -6.70
C VAL A 251 -44.54 -0.10 -5.93
N SER A 252 -45.31 0.76 -6.59
CA SER A 252 -46.56 1.29 -6.03
C SER A 252 -47.74 0.61 -6.71
N SER A 253 -48.55 -0.08 -5.92
CA SER A 253 -49.86 -0.58 -6.33
C SER A 253 -50.91 0.46 -5.93
N VAL A 254 -51.12 1.45 -6.79
CA VAL A 254 -52.10 2.51 -6.52
C VAL A 254 -53.49 2.09 -7.02
N GLU A 255 -53.58 1.22 -8.04
CA GLU A 255 -54.82 0.63 -8.55
C GLU A 255 -54.58 -0.81 -9.02
N ALA A 256 -55.59 -1.69 -8.87
CA ALA A 256 -55.52 -3.11 -9.21
C ALA A 256 -55.12 -3.43 -10.67
N ASN A 257 -55.11 -2.42 -11.56
CA ASN A 257 -54.75 -2.55 -12.97
C ASN A 257 -53.59 -1.64 -13.42
N ARG A 258 -52.93 -0.89 -12.51
CA ARG A 258 -51.77 -0.05 -12.85
C ARG A 258 -50.71 -0.12 -11.77
N GLN A 259 -49.78 -1.07 -11.95
CA GLN A 259 -48.55 -1.11 -11.17
C GLN A 259 -47.58 -0.08 -11.74
N ARG A 260 -47.17 0.90 -10.93
CA ARG A 260 -46.12 1.86 -11.31
C ARG A 260 -44.83 1.46 -10.60
N THR A 261 -43.85 1.02 -11.39
CA THR A 261 -42.48 0.74 -10.95
C THR A 261 -41.65 1.99 -11.14
N GLN A 262 -41.07 2.51 -10.06
CA GLN A 262 -40.07 3.56 -10.08
C GLN A 262 -38.71 2.92 -9.82
N LEU A 263 -37.74 3.17 -10.68
CA LEU A 263 -36.38 2.69 -10.54
C LEU A 263 -35.45 3.89 -10.38
N THR A 264 -34.75 3.93 -9.25
CA THR A 264 -33.78 4.97 -8.92
C THR A 264 -32.39 4.37 -8.95
N TYR A 265 -31.50 4.96 -9.74
CA TYR A 265 -30.10 4.56 -9.87
C TYR A 265 -29.22 5.54 -9.09
N TYR A 266 -28.30 5.03 -8.28
CA TYR A 266 -27.32 5.88 -7.59
C TYR A 266 -25.99 5.16 -7.40
N GLY A 267 -24.90 5.91 -7.44
CA GLY A 267 -23.57 5.46 -7.07
C GLY A 267 -23.26 5.80 -5.62
N ILE A 268 -22.65 4.86 -4.90
CA ILE A 268 -22.06 5.08 -3.58
C ILE A 268 -20.56 5.19 -3.79
N ILE A 269 -20.01 6.37 -3.54
CA ILE A 269 -18.58 6.66 -3.59
C ILE A 269 -18.02 6.57 -2.18
N VAL A 270 -16.92 5.84 -2.01
CA VAL A 270 -16.13 5.77 -0.78
C VAL A 270 -14.78 6.41 -1.07
N ASN A 271 -14.48 7.52 -0.41
CA ASN A 271 -13.23 8.26 -0.55
C ASN A 271 -12.40 8.12 0.74
N LYS A 272 -11.25 7.46 0.69
CA LYS A 272 -10.26 7.42 1.79
C LYS A 272 -8.95 8.06 1.38
N SER A 273 -9.00 8.93 0.37
CA SER A 273 -7.83 9.55 -0.25
C SER A 273 -7.30 10.76 0.53
N GLN A 274 -7.92 11.14 1.64
CA GLN A 274 -7.60 12.33 2.44
C GLN A 274 -7.77 13.67 1.69
N GLU A 275 -8.33 13.65 0.47
CA GLU A 275 -8.71 14.86 -0.25
C GLU A 275 -10.21 15.14 -0.07
N ASN A 276 -10.53 16.42 0.04
CA ASN A 276 -11.90 16.87 0.19
C ASN A 276 -12.53 17.17 -1.18
N TRP A 277 -13.61 16.47 -1.52
CA TRP A 277 -14.33 16.60 -2.79
C TRP A 277 -15.67 17.36 -2.62
N HIS A 278 -15.70 18.43 -1.82
CA HIS A 278 -16.88 19.30 -1.73
C HIS A 278 -17.07 20.14 -3.01
N ASN A 279 -18.32 20.23 -3.47
CA ASN A 279 -18.74 21.04 -4.63
C ASN A 279 -18.03 20.68 -5.95
N THR A 280 -17.69 19.40 -6.15
CA THR A 280 -17.04 18.91 -7.38
C THR A 280 -18.05 18.23 -8.30
N ASN A 281 -17.82 18.30 -9.61
CA ASN A 281 -18.59 17.51 -10.57
C ASN A 281 -18.05 16.08 -10.61
N PHE A 282 -18.94 15.09 -10.42
CA PHE A 282 -18.57 13.69 -10.44
C PHE A 282 -18.93 13.03 -11.78
N SER A 283 -18.07 12.13 -12.25
CA SER A 283 -18.39 11.16 -13.29
C SER A 283 -18.04 9.77 -12.79
N LEU A 284 -18.93 8.80 -12.95
CA LEU A 284 -18.71 7.44 -12.46
C LEU A 284 -18.39 6.52 -13.64
N SER A 285 -17.23 5.89 -13.61
CA SER A 285 -16.80 4.98 -14.67
C SER A 285 -16.55 3.58 -14.16
N THR A 286 -17.13 2.59 -14.83
CA THR A 286 -16.84 1.16 -14.61
C THR A 286 -15.65 0.68 -15.45
N ALA A 287 -14.95 1.59 -16.13
CA ALA A 287 -13.77 1.28 -16.92
C ALA A 287 -12.60 0.86 -16.02
N THR A 288 -11.74 -0.01 -16.54
CA THR A 288 -10.47 -0.41 -15.91
C THR A 288 -9.33 0.16 -16.74
N PRO A 289 -8.88 1.40 -16.48
CA PRO A 289 -7.91 2.11 -17.34
C PRO A 289 -6.54 1.41 -17.42
N SER A 290 -6.24 0.49 -16.50
CA SER A 290 -4.98 -0.27 -16.45
C SER A 290 -4.94 -1.52 -17.31
N LEU A 291 -5.95 -1.81 -18.15
CA LEU A 291 -5.82 -2.86 -19.16
C LEU A 291 -4.98 -2.33 -20.33
N GLY A 292 -3.67 -2.17 -20.08
CA GLY A 292 -2.67 -2.03 -21.13
C GLY A 292 -2.88 -3.17 -22.11
N GLY A 293 -3.43 -2.85 -23.28
CA GLY A 293 -3.54 -3.81 -24.36
C GLY A 293 -2.15 -4.35 -24.62
N THR A 294 -1.96 -5.66 -24.46
CA THR A 294 -0.74 -6.28 -24.97
C THR A 294 -0.75 -6.02 -26.47
N PRO A 295 0.23 -5.27 -27.03
CA PRO A 295 0.25 -5.02 -28.45
C PRO A 295 0.25 -6.39 -29.16
N PRO A 296 -0.59 -6.58 -30.20
CA PRO A 296 -0.65 -7.85 -30.89
C PRO A 296 0.74 -8.21 -31.40
N LYS A 297 1.14 -9.48 -31.29
CA LYS A 297 2.41 -9.95 -31.84
C LYS A 297 2.38 -9.74 -33.35
N LEU A 298 3.18 -8.80 -33.85
CA LEU A 298 3.38 -8.60 -35.28
C LEU A 298 4.18 -9.76 -35.85
N ASN A 299 3.65 -10.43 -36.88
CA ASN A 299 4.38 -11.46 -37.61
C ASN A 299 5.41 -10.80 -38.54
N THR A 300 6.66 -11.26 -38.51
CA THR A 300 7.70 -10.78 -39.43
C THR A 300 7.56 -11.46 -40.80
N LEU A 301 7.35 -10.68 -41.86
CA LEU A 301 7.48 -11.17 -43.23
C LEU A 301 8.96 -11.21 -43.61
N LYS A 302 9.49 -12.41 -43.89
CA LYS A 302 10.84 -12.58 -44.42
C LYS A 302 10.76 -12.67 -45.95
N VAL A 303 11.39 -11.73 -46.63
CA VAL A 303 11.61 -11.79 -48.08
C VAL A 303 12.91 -12.58 -48.30
N ASP A 304 12.84 -13.67 -49.07
CA ASP A 304 14.02 -14.40 -49.54
C ASP A 304 13.99 -14.46 -51.07
N TYR A 305 15.18 -14.52 -51.68
CA TYR A 305 15.30 -14.64 -53.12
C TYR A 305 15.05 -16.08 -53.53
N TYR A 306 14.32 -16.27 -54.62
CA TYR A 306 14.10 -17.60 -55.20
C TYR A 306 15.44 -18.23 -55.58
N LYS A 307 15.77 -19.37 -54.96
CA LYS A 307 16.95 -20.18 -55.29
C LYS A 307 16.50 -21.31 -56.20
N PRO A 308 16.81 -21.28 -57.51
CA PRO A 308 16.45 -22.36 -58.40
C PRO A 308 17.14 -23.67 -57.95
N PRO A 309 16.47 -24.82 -58.11
CA PRO A 309 17.06 -26.11 -57.77
C PRO A 309 18.30 -26.36 -58.62
N ILE A 310 19.39 -26.77 -57.96
CA ILE A 310 20.64 -27.13 -58.64
C ILE A 310 20.41 -28.49 -59.33
N THR A 311 20.32 -28.50 -60.65
CA THR A 311 20.30 -29.75 -61.43
C THR A 311 21.71 -30.31 -61.50
N TYR A 312 21.98 -31.35 -60.72
CA TYR A 312 23.20 -32.14 -60.88
C TYR A 312 23.04 -33.04 -62.12
N TYR A 313 23.70 -32.69 -63.22
CA TYR A 313 23.90 -33.62 -64.33
C TYR A 313 24.92 -34.67 -63.87
N SER A 314 24.48 -35.92 -63.69
CA SER A 314 25.38 -37.05 -63.54
C SER A 314 25.81 -37.53 -64.93
N PRO A 315 27.08 -37.39 -65.33
CA PRO A 315 27.54 -38.02 -66.56
C PRO A 315 27.50 -39.54 -66.38
N THR A 316 26.78 -40.22 -67.26
CA THR A 316 26.70 -41.68 -67.30
C THR A 316 28.05 -42.22 -67.78
N LEU A 317 28.96 -42.52 -66.84
CA LEU A 317 30.22 -43.20 -67.18
C LEU A 317 29.95 -44.69 -67.36
N ALA A 318 30.08 -45.13 -68.62
CA ALA A 318 30.06 -46.53 -69.00
C ALA A 318 31.09 -47.32 -68.19
N SER A 319 30.62 -48.39 -67.55
CA SER A 319 31.43 -49.30 -66.77
C SER A 319 32.47 -50.00 -67.64
N ARG A 320 33.75 -49.72 -67.41
CA ARG A 320 34.84 -50.64 -67.70
C ARG A 320 35.53 -51.01 -66.39
N THR A 321 35.23 -52.23 -65.96
CA THR A 321 35.90 -52.94 -64.87
C THR A 321 37.35 -53.16 -65.21
N LEU A 322 38.28 -52.72 -64.37
CA LEU A 322 39.54 -53.44 -64.14
C LEU A 322 39.92 -53.36 -62.67
N SER A 323 40.15 -54.56 -62.15
CA SER A 323 40.66 -54.93 -60.85
C SER A 323 42.15 -54.62 -60.75
N CYS A 324 42.63 -54.09 -59.61
CA CYS A 324 43.77 -54.68 -58.92
C CYS A 324 43.92 -54.12 -57.49
N ASN A 325 44.33 -55.05 -56.62
CA ASN A 325 44.81 -54.85 -55.26
C ASN A 325 46.10 -54.06 -55.20
N ASP A 326 46.42 -53.67 -53.95
CA ASP A 326 47.74 -53.33 -53.42
C ASP A 326 48.35 -52.01 -53.90
N TYR A 327 48.52 -51.07 -52.97
CA TYR A 327 49.77 -51.00 -52.21
C TYR A 327 49.64 -49.99 -51.07
N ASP A 328 49.89 -50.50 -49.87
CA ASP A 328 50.36 -49.75 -48.73
C ASP A 328 51.55 -48.83 -49.09
N ARG A 329 51.72 -47.81 -48.23
CA ARG A 329 53.00 -47.32 -47.70
C ARG A 329 53.62 -46.07 -48.36
N VAL A 330 53.78 -45.07 -47.46
CA VAL A 330 54.87 -44.08 -47.34
C VAL A 330 54.62 -42.67 -47.89
N ASN A 331 54.10 -41.79 -47.02
CA ASN A 331 54.76 -40.55 -46.52
C ASN A 331 53.74 -39.81 -45.61
N ARG A 332 53.86 -39.69 -44.27
CA ARG A 332 54.97 -39.17 -43.41
C ARG A 332 55.39 -37.79 -43.94
N GLU A 333 55.20 -36.63 -43.32
CA GLU A 333 55.09 -36.07 -41.95
C GLU A 333 54.28 -34.75 -42.11
N MET A 334 53.40 -34.30 -41.21
CA MET A 334 53.75 -33.70 -39.92
C MET A 334 52.53 -33.75 -38.95
N LYS A 335 52.83 -34.09 -37.69
CA LYS A 335 52.13 -33.72 -36.45
C LYS A 335 52.00 -32.17 -36.39
N SER A 336 51.12 -31.50 -35.66
CA SER A 336 50.41 -31.68 -34.39
C SER A 336 49.32 -30.60 -34.37
N GLU A 337 48.11 -30.80 -33.86
CA GLU A 337 47.79 -30.66 -32.43
C GLU A 337 46.36 -31.17 -32.14
N SER A 338 46.15 -31.44 -30.86
CA SER A 338 45.20 -32.36 -30.22
C SER A 338 43.77 -31.86 -29.97
N LEU A 339 42.79 -32.76 -30.21
CA LEU A 339 41.71 -33.32 -29.35
C LEU A 339 41.00 -32.45 -28.25
N PRO A 340 39.79 -32.84 -27.72
CA PRO A 340 39.04 -34.10 -27.92
C PRO A 340 37.50 -33.98 -28.15
N LYS A 341 36.92 -35.16 -28.40
CA LYS A 341 35.52 -35.51 -28.64
C LYS A 341 34.63 -35.57 -27.38
N LYS A 342 33.33 -35.35 -27.63
CA LYS A 342 32.09 -35.92 -27.01
C LYS A 342 32.25 -36.87 -25.81
N ARG A 343 31.41 -36.71 -24.78
CA ARG A 343 30.31 -37.66 -24.41
C ARG A 343 29.57 -37.30 -23.11
N SER A 344 28.24 -37.29 -23.23
CA SER A 344 27.18 -37.88 -22.38
C SER A 344 27.20 -37.85 -20.84
N LYS A 345 25.95 -37.72 -20.34
CA LYS A 345 25.37 -37.97 -19.00
C LYS A 345 25.24 -36.68 -18.18
N GLY A 346 24.06 -36.13 -17.90
CA GLY A 346 22.74 -36.75 -17.74
C GLY A 346 22.47 -36.97 -16.26
N ALA A 347 22.15 -35.90 -15.54
CA ALA A 347 21.34 -35.87 -14.32
C ALA A 347 21.28 -34.43 -13.77
N PHE A 348 20.14 -33.76 -13.89
CA PHE A 348 19.60 -33.02 -12.75
C PHE A 348 18.10 -32.80 -12.93
N ARG A 349 17.39 -33.11 -11.86
CA ARG A 349 15.94 -33.05 -11.69
C ARG A 349 15.47 -31.59 -11.73
N SER A 350 14.37 -31.33 -12.43
CA SER A 350 13.44 -30.29 -12.01
C SER A 350 12.01 -30.82 -12.06
N PHE A 351 11.39 -30.74 -10.89
CA PHE A 351 10.02 -31.06 -10.58
C PHE A 351 9.15 -29.91 -11.09
N ARG A 352 8.18 -30.18 -11.97
CA ARG A 352 7.00 -29.31 -12.11
C ARG A 352 5.84 -30.12 -12.66
N GLY A 353 4.97 -30.55 -11.75
CA GLY A 353 3.67 -31.11 -12.09
C GLY A 353 2.79 -30.05 -12.76
N LYS A 354 2.27 -30.37 -13.94
CA LYS A 354 1.05 -29.80 -14.49
C LYS A 354 0.20 -30.98 -14.95
N SER A 355 -0.88 -31.23 -14.24
CA SER A 355 -1.97 -32.11 -14.66
C SER A 355 -2.75 -31.43 -15.78
N SER A 356 -2.63 -31.94 -17.00
CA SER A 356 -3.61 -31.69 -18.07
C SER A 356 -4.63 -32.83 -18.05
N LEU A 357 -5.87 -32.53 -17.69
CA LEU A 357 -6.99 -33.42 -17.96
C LEU A 357 -7.37 -33.26 -19.43
N ALA A 358 -7.27 -34.37 -20.15
CA ALA A 358 -7.69 -34.51 -21.54
C ALA A 358 -9.23 -34.48 -21.61
N TYR A 359 -9.73 -33.77 -22.62
CA TYR A 359 -11.14 -33.70 -22.99
C TYR A 359 -11.39 -34.68 -24.14
N ASP A 360 -12.41 -35.53 -23.97
CA ASP A 360 -12.83 -36.59 -24.88
C ASP A 360 -14.07 -36.08 -25.68
N PRO A 361 -14.04 -36.04 -27.03
CA PRO A 361 -15.12 -35.45 -27.81
C PRO A 361 -15.98 -36.53 -28.48
N THR A 362 -17.10 -36.91 -27.88
CA THR A 362 -18.20 -37.63 -28.58
C THR A 362 -19.54 -37.41 -27.89
N ILE A 363 -20.22 -36.28 -28.09
CA ILE A 363 -21.69 -36.21 -28.01
C ILE A 363 -22.18 -35.20 -29.05
N GLU A 364 -23.12 -35.68 -29.86
CA GLU A 364 -23.72 -35.07 -31.05
C GLU A 364 -24.67 -33.90 -30.72
N ASP A 365 -24.85 -33.05 -31.71
CA ASP A 365 -25.68 -31.85 -31.73
C ASP A 365 -27.17 -32.16 -31.54
N GLU A 366 -27.82 -31.49 -30.58
CA GLU A 366 -29.25 -31.20 -30.62
C GLU A 366 -29.46 -29.72 -30.28
N ASP A 367 -29.94 -28.98 -31.28
CA ASP A 367 -30.43 -27.61 -31.17
C ASP A 367 -31.66 -27.58 -30.25
N ASP A 368 -31.65 -26.76 -29.19
CA ASP A 368 -32.89 -26.28 -28.61
C ASP A 368 -32.79 -24.89 -27.96
N GLU A 369 -33.85 -24.14 -28.23
CA GLU A 369 -34.05 -22.71 -28.12
C GLU A 369 -34.63 -22.36 -26.74
N SER A 370 -33.89 -21.65 -25.88
CA SER A 370 -34.39 -20.64 -24.90
C SER A 370 -33.34 -20.31 -23.83
N ALA A 371 -32.87 -19.06 -23.85
CA ALA A 371 -31.93 -18.53 -22.87
C ALA A 371 -32.65 -18.09 -21.59
N GLU A 372 -32.51 -18.84 -20.49
CA GLU A 372 -32.76 -18.33 -19.14
C GLU A 372 -31.43 -17.86 -18.51
N THR A 373 -31.26 -16.54 -18.45
CA THR A 373 -30.13 -15.92 -17.76
C THR A 373 -30.42 -15.94 -16.25
N LYS A 374 -29.73 -16.78 -15.48
CA LYS A 374 -29.86 -16.82 -14.02
C LYS A 374 -29.28 -15.54 -13.40
N VAL A 375 -30.14 -14.70 -12.84
CA VAL A 375 -29.79 -13.48 -12.11
C VAL A 375 -29.61 -13.80 -10.62
N ASN A 376 -28.43 -13.52 -10.06
CA ASN A 376 -28.17 -13.69 -8.63
C ASN A 376 -28.61 -12.44 -7.85
N VAL A 377 -29.58 -12.60 -6.96
CA VAL A 377 -30.06 -11.56 -6.02
C VAL A 377 -29.27 -11.70 -4.71
N LEU A 378 -28.62 -10.61 -4.26
CA LEU A 378 -27.73 -10.63 -3.09
C LEU A 378 -28.45 -10.32 -1.77
N THR A 379 -29.50 -9.50 -1.75
CA THR A 379 -30.34 -9.25 -0.56
C THR A 379 -31.68 -8.62 -0.94
N SER A 380 -32.77 -9.08 -0.29
CA SER A 380 -34.09 -8.46 -0.37
C SER A 380 -34.62 -8.18 1.04
N LYS A 381 -34.99 -6.93 1.32
CA LYS A 381 -35.77 -6.57 2.50
C LYS A 381 -37.14 -6.07 2.06
N THR A 382 -38.18 -6.60 2.69
CA THR A 382 -39.58 -6.24 2.47
C THR A 382 -40.13 -5.68 3.77
N GLU A 383 -40.52 -4.40 3.75
CA GLU A 383 -41.40 -3.81 4.77
C GLU A 383 -42.65 -3.29 4.05
N ALA A 384 -43.79 -3.31 4.75
CA ALA A 384 -45.14 -3.20 4.18
C ALA A 384 -45.26 -2.29 2.93
N SER A 385 -45.72 -2.88 1.82
CA SER A 385 -45.91 -2.28 0.49
C SER A 385 -44.67 -1.72 -0.22
N MET A 386 -43.45 -1.95 0.27
CA MET A 386 -42.21 -1.49 -0.37
C MET A 386 -41.17 -2.63 -0.42
N SER A 387 -40.81 -3.06 -1.63
CA SER A 387 -39.76 -4.05 -1.87
C SER A 387 -38.54 -3.37 -2.48
N SER A 388 -37.43 -3.26 -1.75
CA SER A 388 -36.16 -2.74 -2.29
C SER A 388 -35.23 -3.92 -2.63
N SER A 389 -34.52 -3.84 -3.76
CA SER A 389 -33.62 -4.89 -4.26
C SER A 389 -32.43 -4.25 -4.96
N SER A 390 -31.22 -4.61 -4.54
CA SER A 390 -29.96 -4.10 -5.10
C SER A 390 -29.39 -5.07 -6.13
N PHE A 391 -28.98 -4.55 -7.29
CA PHE A 391 -28.43 -5.31 -8.41
C PHE A 391 -26.99 -4.87 -8.71
N VAL A 392 -26.26 -5.63 -9.52
CA VAL A 392 -24.91 -5.28 -10.00
C VAL A 392 -24.93 -5.31 -11.53
N ILE A 393 -24.49 -4.23 -12.19
CA ILE A 393 -24.41 -4.17 -13.65
C ILE A 393 -23.24 -5.02 -14.16
N PRO A 394 -23.44 -5.91 -15.15
CA PRO A 394 -22.37 -6.68 -15.80
C PRO A 394 -21.72 -5.97 -17.01
N ARG A 395 -22.15 -4.74 -17.38
CA ARG A 395 -21.63 -3.99 -18.55
C ARG A 395 -20.82 -2.76 -18.15
N ARG A 396 -19.75 -2.49 -18.91
CA ARG A 396 -18.87 -1.33 -18.73
C ARG A 396 -19.48 -0.08 -19.38
N SER A 397 -19.73 0.96 -18.59
CA SER A 397 -20.19 2.29 -19.00
C SER A 397 -19.65 3.38 -18.07
N THR A 398 -19.53 4.60 -18.60
CA THR A 398 -19.31 5.84 -17.84
C THR A 398 -20.65 6.59 -17.80
N ILE A 399 -21.05 7.08 -16.63
CA ILE A 399 -22.33 7.75 -16.40
C ILE A 399 -22.05 9.05 -15.65
N ASP A 400 -22.54 10.17 -16.18
CA ASP A 400 -22.43 11.48 -15.53
C ASP A 400 -23.46 11.61 -14.42
N SER A 401 -23.13 12.36 -13.37
CA SER A 401 -24.01 12.54 -12.23
C SER A 401 -24.93 13.74 -12.35
N ASP A 402 -26.20 13.59 -11.93
CA ASP A 402 -27.07 14.73 -11.65
C ASP A 402 -26.95 15.19 -10.18
N VAL A 403 -26.85 16.51 -10.02
CA VAL A 403 -26.43 17.24 -8.82
C VAL A 403 -27.38 16.99 -7.64
N SER A 404 -27.08 16.02 -6.79
CA SER A 404 -27.53 16.00 -5.40
C SER A 404 -26.54 15.21 -4.54
N ILE A 405 -25.70 15.94 -3.82
CA ILE A 405 -24.67 15.40 -2.93
C ILE A 405 -25.23 15.41 -1.50
N LEU A 406 -25.36 14.22 -0.91
CA LEU A 406 -25.50 14.07 0.54
C LEU A 406 -24.14 13.61 1.07
N SER A 407 -23.36 14.51 1.68
CA SER A 407 -22.14 14.14 2.40
C SER A 407 -22.47 13.95 3.88
N SER A 408 -22.07 12.81 4.44
CA SER A 408 -22.05 12.61 5.89
C SER A 408 -20.70 13.07 6.43
N ASP A 409 -20.67 14.08 7.29
CA ASP A 409 -19.45 14.72 7.82
C ASP A 409 -18.49 13.79 8.61
N ARG A 410 -18.80 12.49 8.75
CA ARG A 410 -17.99 11.53 9.51
C ARG A 410 -17.49 10.34 8.71
N GLU A 411 -18.07 10.09 7.54
CA GLU A 411 -17.65 9.02 6.65
C GLU A 411 -17.61 9.65 5.27
N CYS A 412 -16.42 9.69 4.65
CA CYS A 412 -16.18 10.22 3.31
C CYS A 412 -16.91 9.38 2.25
N LEU A 413 -18.23 9.40 2.33
CA LEU A 413 -19.19 8.63 1.57
C LEU A 413 -20.07 9.65 0.85
N TYR A 414 -20.07 9.57 -0.48
CA TYR A 414 -20.85 10.45 -1.33
C TYR A 414 -21.88 9.60 -2.06
N ILE A 415 -23.14 10.02 -1.98
CA ILE A 415 -24.23 9.41 -2.76
C ILE A 415 -24.48 10.30 -3.95
N VAL A 416 -24.48 9.70 -5.13
CA VAL A 416 -24.59 10.41 -6.41
C VAL A 416 -25.68 9.76 -7.24
N TYR A 417 -26.70 10.53 -7.61
CA TYR A 417 -27.81 10.00 -8.42
C TYR A 417 -27.44 10.00 -9.90
N LEU A 418 -27.80 8.91 -10.58
CA LEU A 418 -27.51 8.69 -11.99
C LEU A 418 -28.80 8.84 -12.78
N SER A 419 -28.73 9.54 -13.92
CA SER A 419 -29.85 9.78 -14.83
C SER A 419 -30.01 8.75 -15.93
#